data_AF-A0A2H0VRH9-F1
#
_entry.id   AF-A0A2H0VRH9-F1
#
_cell.length_a   1.000
_cell.length_b   1.000
_cell.length_c   1.000
_cell.angle_alpha   90.00
_cell.angle_beta   90.00
_cell.angle_gamma   90.00
#
_symmetry.space_group_name_H-M   'P 1'
#
loop_
_entity.id
_entity.type
_entity.pdbx_description
1 polymer ?
#
loop_
_entity_poly.entity_id
_entity_poly.type
_entity_poly.pdbx_seq_one_letter_code
_entity_poly.pdbx_strand_id
1 'polypeptide(L)'
;MKTKRTLGIIFLILGVVLYIFGSYISGEVAKGRQQISSAQKSVDKGRGFSQLSPFTKDVGGMLADSAQKKIDEGRQQADEYEALANWLHIGGIVIFIVGVGFLAFSFSRKKRK
;
A
#
# COMPACT_ATOMS: atom_id res chain seq x y z
N MET A 1 -0.03 -36.39 -14.55
CA MET A 1 -1.00 -35.96 -13.51
C MET A 1 -0.36 -35.18 -12.36
N LYS A 2 0.90 -35.45 -11.98
CA LYS A 2 1.57 -34.73 -10.87
C LYS A 2 1.85 -33.25 -11.18
N THR A 3 2.32 -32.93 -12.38
CA THR A 3 2.75 -31.56 -12.78
C THR A 3 1.65 -30.50 -12.67
N LYS A 4 0.40 -30.82 -13.05
CA LYS A 4 -0.74 -29.90 -12.95
C LYS A 4 -1.12 -29.57 -11.51
N ARG A 5 -0.96 -30.57 -10.63
CA ARG A 5 -1.25 -30.47 -9.19
C ARG A 5 -0.15 -29.66 -8.48
N THR A 6 1.11 -29.89 -8.84
CA THR A 6 2.25 -29.08 -8.38
C THR A 6 2.10 -27.63 -8.83
N LEU A 7 1.73 -27.37 -10.09
CA LEU A 7 1.47 -26.01 -10.57
C LEU A 7 0.37 -25.32 -9.74
N GLY A 8 -0.76 -25.98 -9.50
CA GLY A 8 -1.86 -25.40 -8.71
C GLY A 8 -1.46 -25.05 -7.27
N ILE A 9 -0.61 -25.88 -6.64
CA ILE A 9 -0.06 -25.60 -5.31
C ILE A 9 0.90 -24.40 -5.35
N ILE A 10 1.75 -24.30 -6.37
CA ILE A 10 2.65 -23.14 -6.54
C ILE A 10 1.84 -21.85 -6.69
N PHE A 11 0.79 -21.87 -7.53
CA PHE A 11 -0.09 -20.71 -7.71
C PHE A 11 -0.83 -20.33 -6.42
N LEU A 12 -1.27 -21.31 -5.63
CA LEU A 12 -1.87 -21.05 -4.31
C LEU A 12 -0.90 -20.35 -3.36
N ILE A 13 0.32 -20.90 -3.21
CA ILE A 13 1.33 -20.32 -2.33
C ILE A 13 1.70 -18.91 -2.80
N LEU A 14 1.90 -18.73 -4.10
CA LEU A 14 2.24 -17.44 -4.69
C LEU A 14 1.14 -16.39 -4.43
N GLY A 15 -0.14 -16.77 -4.61
CA GLY A 15 -1.27 -15.88 -4.33
C GLY A 15 -1.34 -15.45 -2.86
N VAL A 16 -1.12 -16.38 -1.93
CA VAL A 16 -1.08 -16.08 -0.49
C VAL A 16 0.08 -15.16 -0.14
N VAL A 17 1.28 -15.43 -0.67
CA VAL A 17 2.46 -14.59 -0.42
C VAL A 17 2.24 -13.17 -0.93
N LEU A 18 1.71 -13.00 -2.14
CA LEU A 18 1.38 -11.67 -2.70
C LEU A 18 0.34 -10.92 -1.86
N TYR A 19 -0.67 -11.62 -1.36
CA TYR A 19 -1.69 -11.03 -0.50
C TYR A 19 -1.13 -10.55 0.84
N ILE A 20 -0.28 -11.36 1.49
CA ILE A 20 0.40 -10.98 2.74
C ILE A 20 1.33 -9.78 2.48
N PHE A 21 2.08 -9.80 1.38
CA PHE A 21 3.01 -8.73 1.05
C PHE A 21 2.28 -7.41 0.75
N GLY A 22 1.17 -7.45 0.00
CA GLY A 22 0.31 -6.28 -0.18
C GLY A 22 -0.24 -5.74 1.14
N SER A 23 -0.60 -6.63 2.09
CA SER A 23 -1.09 -6.21 3.41
C SER A 23 -0.01 -5.51 4.24
N TYR A 24 1.24 -5.97 4.12
CA TYR A 24 2.39 -5.33 4.76
C TYR A 24 2.62 -3.91 4.21
N ILE A 25 2.60 -3.74 2.88
CA ILE A 25 2.74 -2.42 2.25
C ILE A 25 1.61 -1.49 2.67
N SER A 26 0.36 -1.93 2.62
CA SER A 26 -0.78 -1.11 3.08
C SER A 26 -0.64 -0.67 4.53
N GLY A 27 -0.13 -1.55 5.40
CA GLY A 27 0.14 -1.22 6.80
C GLY A 27 1.21 -0.13 6.96
N GLU A 28 2.28 -0.20 6.18
CA GLU A 28 3.35 0.79 6.24
C GLU A 28 2.92 2.14 5.65
N VAL A 29 2.14 2.11 4.56
CA VAL A 29 1.51 3.31 3.99
C VAL A 29 0.58 3.99 4.99
N ALA A 30 -0.22 3.21 5.72
CA ALA A 30 -1.11 3.76 6.74
C ALA A 30 -0.33 4.46 7.87
N LYS A 31 0.78 3.87 8.33
CA LYS A 31 1.68 4.53 9.30
C LYS A 31 2.30 5.80 8.71
N GLY A 32 2.75 5.76 7.45
CA GLY A 32 3.27 6.91 6.72
C GLY A 32 2.25 8.05 6.65
N ARG A 33 1.00 7.76 6.26
CA ARG A 33 -0.10 8.74 6.26
C ARG A 33 -0.35 9.34 7.65
N GLN A 34 -0.26 8.53 8.71
CA GLN A 34 -0.43 9.01 10.08
C GLN A 34 0.69 9.96 10.51
N GLN A 35 1.94 9.68 10.13
CA GLN A 35 3.07 10.58 10.35
C GLN A 35 2.91 11.89 9.56
N ILE A 36 2.50 11.79 8.28
CA ILE A 36 2.22 12.94 7.43
C ILE A 36 1.12 13.82 8.03
N SER A 37 0.03 13.23 8.52
CA SER A 37 -1.05 13.98 9.18
C SER A 37 -0.57 14.68 10.45
N SER A 38 0.32 14.06 11.21
CA SER A 38 0.91 14.65 12.41
C SER A 38 1.85 15.80 12.06
N ALA A 39 2.65 15.65 11.00
CA ALA A 39 3.51 16.71 10.46
C ALA A 39 2.69 17.90 9.96
N GLN A 40 1.58 17.66 9.24
CA GLN A 40 0.66 18.70 8.79
C GLN A 40 0.13 19.53 9.98
N LYS A 41 -0.33 18.87 11.04
CA LYS A 41 -0.80 19.57 12.26
C LYS A 41 0.28 20.45 12.89
N SER A 42 1.54 20.02 12.84
CA SER A 42 2.67 20.80 13.36
C SER A 42 2.97 22.01 12.47
N VAL A 43 2.91 21.86 11.14
CA VAL A 43 3.07 22.97 10.19
C VAL A 43 1.93 23.99 10.34
N ASP A 44 0.69 23.53 10.49
CA ASP A 44 -0.48 24.40 10.66
C ASP A 44 -0.39 25.20 11.97
N LYS A 45 0.04 24.56 13.07
CA LYS A 45 0.34 25.27 14.34
C LYS A 45 1.47 26.28 14.16
N GLY A 46 2.56 25.89 13.49
CA GLY A 46 3.71 26.76 13.22
C GLY A 46 3.32 28.01 12.43
N ARG A 47 2.51 27.86 11.37
CA ARG A 47 1.95 28.99 10.62
C ARG A 47 1.09 29.90 11.51
N GLY A 48 0.25 29.32 12.37
CA GLY A 48 -0.56 30.07 13.33
C GLY A 48 0.30 30.94 14.26
N PHE A 49 1.41 30.40 14.78
CA PHE A 49 2.35 31.16 15.63
C PHE A 49 3.18 32.20 14.86
N SER A 50 3.67 31.86 13.67
CA SER A 50 4.47 32.77 12.83
C SER A 50 3.69 33.98 12.31
N GLN A 51 2.36 33.89 12.23
CA GLN A 51 1.48 35.00 11.86
C GLN A 51 1.34 36.09 12.96
N LEU A 52 1.71 35.80 14.21
CA LEU A 52 1.59 36.75 15.33
C LEU A 52 2.68 37.84 15.36
N SER A 53 3.79 37.67 14.64
CA SER A 53 4.86 38.70 14.58
C SER A 53 5.35 38.92 13.15
N PRO A 54 5.45 40.19 12.69
CA PRO A 54 5.82 40.52 11.31
C PRO A 54 7.23 40.03 10.92
N PHE A 55 8.15 39.92 11.88
CA PHE A 55 9.53 39.47 11.61
C PHE A 55 9.66 37.96 11.41
N THR A 56 8.76 37.18 12.03
CA THR A 56 8.70 35.71 11.89
C THR A 56 7.77 35.25 10.77
N LYS A 57 7.04 36.18 10.15
CA LYS A 57 6.04 35.88 9.13
C LYS A 57 6.67 35.43 7.82
N ASP A 58 7.72 36.11 7.37
CA ASP A 58 8.41 35.78 6.11
C ASP A 58 9.26 34.52 6.24
N VAL A 59 10.05 34.41 7.32
CA VAL A 59 10.90 33.23 7.57
C VAL A 59 10.04 32.00 7.91
N GLY A 60 8.98 32.18 8.70
CA GLY A 60 8.04 31.11 9.06
C GLY A 60 7.20 30.64 7.87
N GLY A 61 6.81 31.55 6.98
CA GLY A 61 6.12 31.23 5.73
C GLY A 61 6.98 30.37 4.80
N MET A 62 8.23 30.78 4.55
CA MET A 62 9.15 30.05 3.68
C MET A 62 9.47 28.63 4.22
N LEU A 63 9.68 28.49 5.53
CA LEU A 63 9.88 27.19 6.16
C LEU A 63 8.62 26.32 6.12
N ALA A 64 7.44 26.90 6.39
CA ALA A 64 6.17 26.19 6.34
C ALA A 64 5.84 25.72 4.91
N ASP A 65 6.12 26.52 3.90
CA ASP A 65 5.89 26.15 2.49
C ASP A 65 6.83 25.03 2.05
N SER A 66 8.10 25.06 2.46
CA SER A 66 9.04 23.95 2.21
C SER A 66 8.62 22.65 2.91
N ALA A 67 8.06 22.76 4.13
CA ALA A 67 7.54 21.62 4.87
C ALA A 67 6.24 21.08 4.26
N GLN A 68 5.37 21.97 3.79
CA GLN A 68 4.15 21.62 3.07
C GLN A 68 4.47 20.85 1.80
N LYS A 69 5.45 21.31 1.01
CA LYS A 69 5.88 20.62 -0.20
C LYS A 69 6.34 19.18 0.08
N LYS A 70 7.12 18.96 1.15
CA LYS A 70 7.54 17.61 1.57
C LYS A 70 6.37 16.74 2.03
N ILE A 71 5.37 17.34 2.68
CA ILE A 71 4.14 16.65 3.08
C ILE A 71 3.36 16.22 1.84
N ASP A 72 3.22 17.09 0.84
CA ASP A 72 2.49 16.82 -0.38
C ASP A 72 3.20 15.73 -1.21
N GLU A 73 4.53 15.79 -1.34
CA GLU A 73 5.36 14.73 -1.94
C GLU A 73 5.20 13.39 -1.19
N GLY A 74 5.18 13.42 0.14
CA GLY A 74 4.95 12.24 0.97
C GLY A 74 3.55 11.65 0.79
N ARG A 75 2.51 12.48 0.62
CA ARG A 75 1.15 12.02 0.30
C ARG A 75 1.09 11.34 -1.05
N GLN A 76 1.72 11.95 -2.06
CA GLN A 76 1.73 11.39 -3.41
C GLN A 76 2.41 10.01 -3.42
N GLN A 77 3.54 9.85 -2.72
CA GLN A 77 4.18 8.54 -2.57
C GLN A 77 3.28 7.55 -1.84
N ALA A 78 2.63 7.97 -0.75
CA ALA A 78 1.68 7.12 -0.03
C ALA A 78 0.53 6.64 -0.93
N ASP A 79 -0.01 7.52 -1.77
CA ASP A 79 -1.06 7.19 -2.73
C ASP A 79 -0.57 6.17 -3.78
N GLU A 80 0.66 6.32 -4.29
CA GLU A 80 1.27 5.36 -5.23
C GLU A 80 1.49 3.98 -4.60
N TYR A 81 2.00 3.93 -3.38
CA TYR A 81 2.19 2.66 -2.66
C TYR A 81 0.87 2.00 -2.26
N GLU A 82 -0.17 2.79 -1.97
CA GLU A 82 -1.51 2.28 -1.72
C GLU A 82 -2.10 1.64 -2.98
N ALA A 83 -1.95 2.30 -4.13
CA ALA A 83 -2.36 1.74 -5.42
C ALA A 83 -1.62 0.44 -5.73
N LEU A 84 -0.30 0.38 -5.52
CA LEU A 84 0.50 -0.83 -5.66
C LEU A 84 0.03 -1.95 -4.74
N ALA A 85 -0.23 -1.64 -3.47
CA ALA A 85 -0.71 -2.62 -2.50
C ALA A 85 -2.08 -3.19 -2.90
N ASN A 86 -2.98 -2.34 -3.38
CA ASN A 86 -4.30 -2.75 -3.86
C ASN A 86 -4.18 -3.64 -5.12
N TRP A 87 -3.29 -3.29 -6.05
CA TRP A 87 -2.97 -4.15 -7.19
C TRP A 87 -2.41 -5.51 -6.77
N LEU A 88 -1.53 -5.55 -5.76
CA LEU A 88 -1.01 -6.81 -5.21
C LEU A 88 -2.09 -7.65 -4.55
N HIS A 89 -3.03 -7.04 -3.82
CA HIS A 89 -4.17 -7.73 -3.25
C HIS A 89 -5.06 -8.35 -4.31
N ILE A 90 -5.49 -7.56 -5.30
CA ILE A 90 -6.34 -8.02 -6.40
C ILE A 90 -5.62 -9.12 -7.20
N GLY A 91 -4.37 -8.89 -7.56
CA GLY A 91 -3.55 -9.86 -8.28
C GLY A 91 -3.36 -11.16 -7.49
N GLY A 92 -3.05 -11.07 -6.20
CA GLY A 92 -2.91 -12.20 -5.30
C GLY A 92 -4.20 -13.04 -5.20
N ILE A 93 -5.36 -12.38 -5.08
CA ILE A 93 -6.68 -13.05 -5.04
C ILE A 93 -6.97 -13.76 -6.37
N VAL A 94 -6.74 -13.12 -7.50
CA VAL A 94 -6.98 -13.71 -8.83
C VAL A 94 -6.09 -14.96 -9.03
N ILE A 95 -4.81 -14.85 -8.72
CA ILE A 95 -3.84 -15.96 -8.78
C ILE A 95 -4.28 -17.11 -7.87
N PHE A 96 -4.75 -16.80 -6.66
CA PHE A 96 -5.26 -17.77 -5.71
C PHE A 96 -6.49 -18.52 -6.27
N ILE A 97 -7.47 -17.81 -6.80
CA ILE A 97 -8.68 -18.40 -7.41
C ILE A 97 -8.31 -19.32 -8.58
N VAL A 98 -7.39 -18.88 -9.45
CA VAL A 98 -6.88 -19.71 -10.57
C VAL A 98 -6.21 -20.98 -10.04
N GLY A 99 -5.38 -20.88 -9.01
CA GLY A 99 -4.73 -22.02 -8.35
C GLY A 99 -5.74 -23.04 -7.79
N VAL A 100 -6.78 -22.56 -7.10
CA VAL A 100 -7.88 -23.40 -6.58
C VAL A 100 -8.63 -24.09 -7.73
N GLY A 101 -8.98 -23.34 -8.79
CA GLY A 101 -9.68 -23.89 -9.96
C GLY A 101 -8.86 -25.00 -10.65
N PHE A 102 -7.55 -24.80 -10.79
CA PHE A 102 -6.65 -25.79 -11.38
C PHE A 102 -6.57 -27.08 -10.54
N LEU A 103 -6.55 -26.94 -9.22
CA LEU A 103 -6.59 -28.08 -8.30
C LEU A 103 -7.93 -28.82 -8.37
N ALA A 104 -9.05 -28.11 -8.25
CA ALA A 104 -10.40 -28.69 -8.31
C ALA A 104 -10.64 -29.44 -9.63
N PHE A 105 -10.20 -28.87 -10.75
CA PHE A 105 -10.26 -29.52 -12.07
C PHE A 105 -9.38 -30.78 -12.14
N SER A 106 -8.18 -30.73 -11.55
CA SER A 106 -7.27 -31.88 -11.48
C SER A 106 -7.84 -33.03 -10.65
N PHE A 107 -8.63 -32.75 -9.61
CA PHE A 107 -9.31 -33.77 -8.80
C PHE A 107 -10.57 -34.33 -9.48
N SER A 108 -11.36 -33.50 -10.15
CA SER A 108 -12.59 -33.93 -10.84
C SER A 108 -12.35 -34.91 -11.99
N ARG A 109 -11.23 -34.79 -12.72
CA ARG A 109 -10.87 -35.78 -13.75
C ARG A 109 -10.51 -37.15 -13.19
N LYS A 110 -10.14 -37.25 -11.92
CA LYS A 110 -9.77 -38.53 -11.29
C LYS A 110 -10.99 -39.38 -10.91
N LYS A 111 -12.19 -38.78 -10.81
CA LYS A 111 -13.46 -39.49 -10.54
C LYS A 111 -14.16 -40.02 -11.80
N ARG A 112 -13.71 -39.65 -13.01
CA ARG A 112 -14.30 -40.11 -14.28
C ARG A 112 -13.52 -41.25 -14.96
N LYS A 113 -12.61 -41.92 -14.24
CA LYS A 113 -11.90 -43.11 -14.71
C LYS A 113 -12.13 -44.25 -13.74
#